data_AF-A0A0G0B4D7-F1
#
_entry.id   AF-A0A0G0B4D7-F1
#
_cell.length_a   1.000
_cell.length_b   1.000
_cell.length_c   1.000
_cell.angle_alpha   90.00
_cell.angle_beta   90.00
_cell.angle_gamma   90.00
#
_symmetry.space_group_name_H-M   'P 1'
#
loop_
_entity.id
_entity.type
_entity.pdbx_description
1 polymer ?
#
loop_
_entity_poly.entity_id
_entity_poly.type
_entity_poly.pdbx_seq_one_letter_code
_entity_poly.pdbx_strand_id
1 'polypeptide(L)' 'MEQHAIPRQITSFEFKLIGFLTIKQFIYLVISIPIGILIFYTFPVPILNFILGLIVALIGVAFAFIPI' A
#
# COMPACT_ATOMS: atom_id res chain seq x y z
N MET A 1 46.56 -1.77 -20.67
CA MET A 1 45.21 -1.22 -20.89
C MET A 1 44.50 -1.32 -19.56
N GLU A 2 44.34 -0.19 -18.85
CA GLU A 2 43.57 -0.19 -17.62
C GLU A 2 42.08 -0.25 -17.98
N GLN A 3 41.45 -1.37 -17.64
CA GLN A 3 40.07 -1.62 -17.96
C GLN A 3 39.19 -0.79 -17.03
N HIS A 4 38.68 0.35 -17.51
CA HIS A 4 37.63 1.06 -16.80
C HIS A 4 36.38 0.20 -16.74
N ALA A 5 35.88 -0.01 -15.52
CA ALA A 5 34.66 -0.77 -15.29
C ALA A 5 33.50 -0.08 -16.02
N ILE A 6 32.91 -0.79 -16.98
CA ILE A 6 31.72 -0.33 -17.69
C ILE A 6 30.61 -0.22 -16.63
N PRO A 7 29.99 0.96 -16.43
CA PRO A 7 28.95 1.14 -15.43
C PRO A 7 27.80 0.17 -15.74
N ARG A 8 27.62 -0.78 -14.83
CA ARG A 8 26.53 -1.75 -14.86
C ARG A 8 25.21 -0.97 -14.76
N GLN A 9 24.21 -1.30 -15.59
CA GLN A 9 22.96 -0.55 -15.64
C GLN A 9 22.36 -0.34 -14.24
N ILE A 10 22.18 0.93 -13.89
CA ILE A 10 21.55 1.45 -12.66
C ILE A 10 20.02 1.34 -12.70
N THR A 11 19.42 0.42 -13.46
CA THR A 11 17.96 0.29 -13.53
C THR A 11 17.38 -0.74 -12.56
N SER A 12 18.17 -1.26 -11.63
CA SER A 12 17.65 -2.09 -10.52
C SER A 12 16.90 -1.28 -9.45
N PHE A 13 16.51 -0.04 -9.74
CA PHE A 13 15.62 0.72 -8.88
C PHE A 13 14.18 0.27 -9.13
N GLU A 14 13.58 -0.34 -8.12
CA GLU A 14 12.13 -0.50 -8.10
C GLU A 14 11.47 0.87 -8.11
N PHE A 15 10.54 1.07 -9.04
CA PHE A 15 9.78 2.31 -9.08
C PHE A 15 8.92 2.45 -7.82
N LYS A 16 9.26 3.46 -7.02
CA LYS A 16 8.50 3.90 -5.85
C LYS A 16 7.70 5.12 -6.25
N LEU A 17 6.37 5.05 -6.09
CA LEU A 17 5.46 6.14 -6.40
C LEU A 17 5.55 7.26 -5.35
N ILE A 18 5.50 6.91 -4.07
CA ILE A 18 5.60 7.83 -2.93
C ILE A 18 6.50 7.21 -1.86
N GLY A 19 7.59 7.90 -1.52
CA GLY A 19 8.54 7.46 -0.50
C GLY A 19 9.10 6.06 -0.81
N PHE A 20 8.59 5.06 -0.09
CA PHE A 20 8.99 3.66 -0.21
C PHE A 20 7.91 2.75 -0.81
N LEU A 21 6.75 3.29 -1.17
CA LEU A 21 5.63 2.54 -1.73
C LEU A 21 5.75 2.39 -3.24
N THR A 22 5.65 1.17 -3.74
CA THR A 22 5.45 0.90 -5.17
C THR A 22 4.04 1.29 -5.60
N ILE A 23 3.79 1.37 -6.93
CA ILE A 23 2.44 1.62 -7.46
C ILE A 23 1.43 0.61 -6.91
N LYS A 24 1.80 -0.68 -6.85
CA LYS A 24 0.90 -1.74 -6.36
C LYS A 24 0.54 -1.51 -4.89
N GLN A 25 1.52 -1.21 -4.05
CA GLN A 25 1.30 -0.95 -2.63
C GLN A 25 0.44 0.29 -2.40
N PHE A 26 0.65 1.34 -3.19
CA PHE A 26 -0.19 2.53 -3.14
C PHE A 26 -1.64 2.25 -3.52
N ILE A 27 -1.88 1.42 -4.54
CA ILE A 27 -3.24 1.01 -4.95
C ILE A 27 -3.98 0.29 -3.82
N TYR A 28 -3.29 -0.57 -3.03
CA TYR A 28 -3.93 -1.21 -1.87
C TYR A 28 -4.43 -0.20 -0.84
N LEU A 29 -3.68 0.88 -0.57
CA LEU A 29 -4.11 1.95 0.32
C LEU A 29 -5.29 2.74 -0.25
N VAL A 30 -5.21 3.11 -1.53
CA VAL A 30 -6.25 3.90 -2.21
C VAL A 30 -7.58 3.15 -2.29
N ILE A 31 -7.57 1.82 -2.38
CA ILE A 31 -8.80 1.00 -2.42
C ILE A 31 -9.31 0.70 -1.01
N SER A 32 -8.44 0.29 -0.09
CA SER A 32 -8.87 -0.17 1.24
C SER A 32 -9.41 0.93 2.15
N ILE A 33 -8.84 2.14 2.10
CA ILE A 33 -9.27 3.26 2.95
C ILE A 33 -10.72 3.68 2.61
N PRO A 34 -11.09 3.95 1.34
CA PRO A 34 -12.47 4.24 0.98
C PRO A 34 -13.43 3.09 1.27
N ILE A 35 -13.01 1.84 1.12
CA ILE A 35 -13.84 0.68 1.48
C ILE A 35 -14.12 0.65 2.99
N GLY A 36 -13.10 0.89 3.83
CA GLY A 36 -13.29 0.99 5.29
C GLY A 36 -14.27 2.09 5.67
N ILE A 37 -14.19 3.25 5.00
CA ILE A 37 -15.13 4.37 5.17
C ILE A 37 -16.54 3.99 4.70
N LEU A 38 -16.66 3.30 3.56
CA LEU A 38 -17.95 2.84 3.04
C LEU A 38 -18.64 1.87 4.00
N ILE A 39 -17.87 0.96 4.61
CA ILE A 39 -18.36 0.04 5.65
C ILE A 39 -18.87 0.83 6.86
N PHE A 40 -18.15 1.87 7.28
CA PHE A 40 -18.57 2.72 8.38
C PHE A 40 -19.94 3.37 8.14
N TYR A 41 -20.20 3.87 6.92
CA TYR A 41 -21.49 4.48 6.56
C TYR A 41 -22.61 3.47 6.28
N THR A 42 -22.28 2.26 5.84
CA THR A 42 -23.27 1.26 5.42
C THR A 42 -23.87 0.50 6.60
N PHE A 43 -23.09 0.29 7.68
CA PHE A 43 -23.54 -0.48 8.83
C PHE A 43 -24.19 0.42 9.91
N PRO A 44 -25.49 0.23 10.23
CA PRO A 44 -26.22 1.05 11.21
C PRO A 44 -25.97 0.62 12.67
N VAL A 45 -24.81 0.04 12.97
CA VAL A 45 -24.45 -0.46 14.32
C VAL A 45 -23.26 0.37 14.84
N PRO A 46 -23.44 1.28 15.82
CA PRO A 46 -22.48 2.34 16.17
C PRO A 46 -21.09 1.90 16.63
N ILE A 47 -20.96 0.66 17.12
CA ILE A 47 -19.69 0.11 17.62
C ILE A 47 -19.07 -0.82 16.58
N LEU A 48 -19.90 -1.65 15.96
CA LEU A 48 -19.46 -2.66 15.01
C LEU A 48 -19.01 -2.03 13.68
N ASN A 49 -19.64 -0.94 13.25
CA ASN A 49 -19.26 -0.22 12.03
C ASN A 49 -17.84 0.38 12.12
N PHE A 50 -17.49 0.92 13.29
CA PHE A 50 -16.18 1.49 13.55
C PHE A 50 -15.12 0.39 13.58
N ILE A 51 -15.38 -0.70 14.31
CA ILE A 51 -14.47 -1.84 14.38
C ILE A 51 -14.25 -2.46 13.00
N LEU A 52 -15.32 -2.72 12.25
CA LEU A 52 -15.23 -3.32 10.91
C LEU A 52 -14.53 -2.39 9.91
N GLY A 53 -14.88 -1.10 9.89
CA GLY A 53 -14.23 -0.12 9.01
C GLY A 53 -12.74 0.02 9.33
N LEU A 54 -12.37 0.05 10.61
CA LEU A 54 -10.99 0.12 11.07
C LEU A 54 -10.21 -1.15 10.69
N ILE A 55 -10.77 -2.34 10.91
CA ILE A 55 -10.13 -3.61 10.55
C ILE A 55 -9.85 -3.67 9.06
N VAL A 56 -10.84 -3.30 8.22
CA VAL A 56 -10.66 -3.34 6.77
C VAL A 56 -9.62 -2.34 6.28
N ALA A 57 -9.60 -1.12 6.85
CA ALA A 57 -8.56 -0.14 6.55
C ALA A 57 -7.17 -0.63 6.99
N LEU A 58 -7.05 -1.21 8.19
CA LEU A 58 -5.79 -1.74 8.71
C LEU A 58 -5.28 -2.95 7.92
N ILE A 59 -6.16 -3.83 7.46
CA ILE A 59 -5.79 -4.96 6.60
C ILE A 59 -5.21 -4.46 5.27
N GLY A 60 -5.82 -3.44 4.67
CA GLY A 60 -5.28 -2.86 3.44
C GLY A 60 -3.92 -2.17 3.63
N VAL A 61 -3.73 -1.51 4.77
CA VAL A 61 -2.43 -0.98 5.19
C VAL A 61 -1.43 -2.11 5.39
N ALA A 62 -1.84 -3.19 6.06
CA ALA A 62 -0.98 -4.36 6.28
C ALA A 62 -0.54 -4.98 4.94
N PHE A 63 -1.43 -5.14 3.96
CA PHE A 63 -1.07 -5.61 2.63
C PHE A 63 -0.15 -4.66 1.84
N ALA A 64 -0.19 -3.36 2.14
CA ALA A 64 0.73 -2.41 1.51
C ALA A 64 2.16 -2.51 2.04
N PHE A 65 2.35 -2.91 3.31
CA PHE A 65 3.67 -2.92 3.96
C PHE A 65 4.24 -4.32 4.23
N ILE A 66 3.39 -5.34 4.34
CA ILE A 66 3.81 -6.73 4.49
C ILE A 66 4.01 -7.31 3.08
N PRO A 67 5.25 -7.65 2.69
CA PRO A 67 5.48 -8.31 1.42
C PRO A 67 4.78 -9.67 1.42
N ILE A 68 3.98 -9.92 0.38
CA ILE A 68 3.41 -11.23 0.04
C ILE A 68 4.47 -12.06 -0.68
#